data_AF-A0A626YPM5-F1
#
_entry.id   AF-A0A626YPM5-F1
#
_cell.length_a   1.000
_cell.length_b   1.000
_cell.length_c   1.000
_cell.angle_alpha   90.00
_cell.angle_beta   90.00
_cell.angle_gamma   90.00
#
_symmetry.space_group_name_H-M   'P 1'
#
loop_
_entity.id
_entity.type
_entity.pdbx_description
1 polymer ?
#
loop_
_entity_poly.entity_id
_entity_poly.type
_entity_poly.pdbx_seq_one_letter_code
_entity_poly.pdbx_strand_id
1 'polypeptide(L)' 'NIKTISTQKRSAYRKMAITTDVELIHLMLTEFSISLEIT' A
#
# COMPACT_ATOMS: atom_id res chain seq x y z
N ASN A 1 -15.12 12.39 3.98
CA ASN A 1 -14.47 13.36 3.07
C ASN A 1 -13.51 12.62 2.15
N ILE A 2 -13.97 12.24 0.94
CA ILE A 2 -13.22 11.37 0.01
C ILE A 2 -11.90 12.01 -0.46
N LYS A 3 -11.85 13.35 -0.58
CA LYS A 3 -10.65 14.09 -0.96
C LYS A 3 -9.52 13.96 0.07
N THR A 4 -9.87 13.87 1.35
CA THR A 4 -8.90 13.67 2.44
C THR A 4 -8.25 12.29 2.32
N ILE A 5 -9.04 11.24 2.05
CA ILE A 5 -8.56 9.86 1.91
C ILE A 5 -7.60 9.73 0.73
N SER A 6 -7.96 10.28 -0.44
CA SER A 6 -7.10 10.22 -1.62
C SER A 6 -5.79 10.99 -1.45
N THR A 7 -5.80 12.08 -0.68
CA THR A 7 -4.59 12.86 -0.35
C THR A 7 -3.69 12.09 0.63
N GLN A 8 -4.28 11.47 1.65
CA GLN A 8 -3.55 10.63 2.61
C GLN A 8 -2.91 9.42 1.93
N LYS A 9 -3.65 8.71 1.07
CA LYS A 9 -3.14 7.59 0.26
C LYS A 9 -1.90 8.00 -0.56
N ARG A 10 -2.01 9.12 -1.29
CA ARG A 10 -0.91 9.63 -2.14
C ARG A 10 0.32 10.05 -1.33
N SER A 11 0.10 10.62 -0.14
CA SER A 11 1.17 10.97 0.80
C SER A 11 1.90 9.73 1.32
N ALA A 12 1.16 8.67 1.68
CA ALA A 12 1.74 7.39 2.10
C ALA A 12 2.57 6.76 0.97
N TYR A 13 2.04 6.75 -0.26
CA TYR A 13 2.71 6.18 -1.43
C TYR A 13 4.05 6.88 -1.71
N ARG A 14 4.07 8.23 -1.61
CA ARG A 14 5.32 9.00 -1.73
C ARG A 14 6.35 8.67 -0.64
N LYS A 15 5.91 8.48 0.61
CA LYS A 15 6.81 8.12 1.72
C LYS A 15 7.41 6.72 1.56
N MET A 16 6.66 5.82 0.93
CA MET A 16 7.05 4.43 0.64
C MET A 16 7.76 4.28 -0.71
N ALA A 17 7.97 5.37 -1.47
CA ALA A 17 8.53 5.37 -2.82
C ALA A 17 7.79 4.43 -3.81
N ILE A 18 6.47 4.30 -3.67
CA ILE A 18 5.60 3.52 -4.56
C ILE A 18 4.57 4.41 -5.25
N THR A 19 3.94 3.91 -6.31
CA THR A 19 2.96 4.65 -7.12
C THR A 19 1.64 3.92 -7.30
N THR A 20 1.61 2.60 -7.08
CA THR A 20 0.45 1.73 -7.32
C THR A 20 0.09 0.88 -6.12
N ASP A 21 -1.18 0.48 -6.05
CA ASP A 21 -1.68 -0.45 -5.03
C ASP A 21 -1.02 -1.84 -5.15
N VAL A 22 -0.61 -2.21 -6.37
CA VAL A 22 0.11 -3.46 -6.64
C VAL A 22 1.49 -3.44 -5.99
N GLU A 23 2.23 -2.34 -6.13
CA GLU A 23 3.54 -2.19 -5.46
C GLU A 23 3.39 -2.22 -3.93
N LEU A 24 2.32 -1.62 -3.38
CA LEU A 24 2.02 -1.73 -1.96
C LEU A 24 1.83 -3.19 -1.53
N ILE A 25 1.07 -3.97 -2.29
CA ILE A 25 0.83 -5.40 -1.98
C ILE A 25 2.15 -6.17 -2.02
N HIS A 26 2.99 -5.96 -3.05
CA HIS A 26 4.30 -6.62 -3.13
C HIS A 26 5.20 -6.25 -1.95
N LEU A 27 5.25 -4.97 -1.56
CA LEU A 27 5.99 -4.50 -0.38
C LEU A 27 5.51 -5.21 0.89
N MET A 28 4.19 -5.27 1.10
CA MET A 28 3.60 -5.92 2.28
C MET A 28 3.88 -7.42 2.33
N LEU A 29 3.80 -8.12 1.20
CA LEU A 29 4.12 -9.55 1.14
C LEU A 29 5.60 -9.83 1.38
N THR A 30 6.48 -8.95 0.90
CA THR A 30 7.93 -9.11 1.01
C THR A 30 8.45 -8.74 2.40
N GLU A 31 8.07 -7.57 2.91
CA GLU A 31 8.62 -7.04 4.17
C GLU A 31 7.95 -7.63 5.42
N PHE A 32 6.67 -8.01 5.33
CA PHE A 32 5.91 -8.48 6.49
C PHE A 32 5.68 -9.99 6.52
N SER A 33 6.24 -10.77 5.58
CA SER A 33 6.01 -12.23 5.47
C SER A 33 4.53 -12.57 5.69
N ILE A 34 3.64 -11.79 5.07
CA ILE A 34 2.20 -11.97 5.23
C ILE A 34 1.83 -13.21 4.43
N SER A 35 1.70 -14.33 5.13
CA SER A 35 1.14 -15.56 4.56
C SER A 35 -0.33 -15.30 4.26
N LEU A 36 -0.64 -15.01 2.99
CA LEU A 36 -2.01 -14.97 2.49
C LEU A 36 -2.53 -16.42 2.47
N GLU A 37 -3.09 -16.89 3.58
CA GLU A 37 -4.01 -18.02 3.54
C GLU A 37 -5.30 -17.56 2.86
N ILE A 38 -5.34 -17.70 1.53
CA ILE A 38 -6.56 -17.54 0.75
C ILE A 38 -7.34 -18.85 0.92
N THR A 39 -8.30 -18.87 1.83
CA THR A 39 -9.34 -19.92 1.92
C THR A 39 -10.59 -19.47 1.21
#